data_AF-A0A7K1AEZ5-F1
#
_entry.id   AF-A0A7K1AEZ5-F1
#
_cell.length_a   1.000
_cell.length_b   1.000
_cell.length_c   1.000
_cell.angle_alpha   90.00
_cell.angle_beta   90.00
_cell.angle_gamma   90.00
#
_symmetry.space_group_name_H-M   'P 1'
#
loop_
_entity.id
_entity.type
_entity.pdbx_description
1 polymer ?
#
loop_
_entity_poly.entity_id
_entity_poly.type
_entity_poly.pdbx_seq_one_letter_code
_entity_poly.pdbx_strand_id
1 'polypeptide(L)' 'GQILGVHMVGPWVTEQLSGGYLAVNWEATVAEVAEFIQPHPSLSELFGETVLSLTGRSLNA' A
#
# COMPACT_ATOMS: atom_id res chain seq x y z
N GLY A 1 8.36 -9.52 3.49
CA GLY A 1 7.52 -10.64 3.99
C GLY A 1 6.13 -10.54 3.40
N GLN A 2 5.27 -11.53 3.64
CA GLN A 2 3.86 -11.51 3.21
C GLN A 2 3.07 -10.41 3.91
N ILE A 3 2.13 -9.77 3.21
CA ILE A 3 1.19 -8.81 3.79
C ILE A 3 0.05 -9.58 4.45
N LEU A 4 -0.09 -9.42 5.78
CA LEU A 4 -1.12 -10.13 6.55
C LEU A 4 -2.40 -9.32 6.74
N GLY A 5 -2.34 -8.00 6.54
CA GLY A 5 -3.46 -7.10 6.78
C GLY A 5 -3.08 -5.65 6.55
N VAL A 6 -4.10 -4.80 6.40
CA VAL A 6 -3.96 -3.36 6.21
C VAL A 6 -4.95 -2.64 7.11
N HIS A 7 -4.49 -1.62 7.81
CA HIS A 7 -5.33 -0.76 8.66
C HIS A 7 -5.21 0.67 8.16
N MET A 8 -6.34 1.35 7.96
CA MET A 8 -6.39 2.70 7.43
C MET A 8 -7.39 3.54 8.23
N VAL A 9 -7.04 4.81 8.46
CA VAL A 9 -7.92 5.82 9.07
C VAL A 9 -7.73 7.12 8.30
N GLY A 10 -8.83 7.74 7.86
CA GLY A 10 -8.77 8.96 7.07
C GLY A 10 -9.96 9.11 6.12
N PRO A 11 -9.89 10.11 5.23
CA PRO A 11 -10.93 10.34 4.23
C PRO A 11 -10.90 9.23 3.16
N TRP A 12 -12.08 8.75 2.74
CA TRP A 12 -12.26 7.79 1.63
C TRP A 12 -11.53 6.45 1.78
N VAL A 13 -11.20 6.03 3.02
CA VAL A 13 -10.45 4.78 3.27
C VAL A 13 -11.16 3.53 2.74
N THR A 14 -12.49 3.55 2.67
CA THR A 14 -13.30 2.46 2.10
C THR A 14 -12.98 2.19 0.64
N GLU A 15 -12.70 3.24 -0.13
CA GLU A 15 -12.34 3.18 -1.55
C GLU A 15 -10.87 2.80 -1.73
N GLN A 16 -10.00 3.27 -0.83
CA GLN A 16 -8.57 3.00 -0.87
C GLN A 16 -8.21 1.55 -0.49
N LEU A 17 -9.00 0.93 0.39
CA LEU A 17 -8.71 -0.39 0.95
C LEU A 17 -8.65 -1.50 -0.11
N SER A 18 -9.21 -1.27 -1.30
CA SER A 18 -9.21 -2.22 -2.42
C SER A 18 -7.83 -2.78 -2.76
N GLY A 19 -6.77 -1.96 -2.75
CA GLY A 19 -5.39 -2.41 -2.97
C GLY A 19 -4.88 -3.35 -1.87
N GLY A 20 -5.18 -3.03 -0.61
CA GLY A 20 -4.85 -3.87 0.54
C GLY A 20 -5.62 -5.19 0.55
N TYR A 21 -6.92 -5.16 0.22
CA TYR A 21 -7.75 -6.35 0.06
C TYR A 21 -7.17 -7.30 -1.00
N LEU A 22 -6.78 -6.78 -2.17
CA LEU A 22 -6.19 -7.61 -3.22
C LEU A 22 -4.83 -8.18 -2.79
N ALA A 23 -3.97 -7.37 -2.18
CA ALA A 23 -2.65 -7.80 -1.72
C ALA A 23 -2.72 -8.95 -0.70
N VAL A 24 -3.64 -8.87 0.27
CA VAL A 24 -3.83 -9.93 1.28
C VAL A 24 -4.38 -11.21 0.64
N ASN A 25 -5.42 -11.13 -0.20
CA ASN A 25 -5.98 -12.32 -0.85
C ASN A 25 -5.05 -12.97 -1.87
N TRP A 26 -4.13 -12.20 -2.44
CA TRP A 26 -3.08 -12.70 -3.31
C TRP A 26 -1.89 -13.29 -2.54
N GLU A 27 -1.86 -13.18 -1.20
CA GLU A 27 -0.71 -13.56 -0.39
C GLU A 27 0.58 -12.83 -0.84
N ALA A 28 0.42 -11.60 -1.34
CA ALA A 28 1.50 -10.84 -1.93
C ALA A 28 2.53 -10.43 -0.86
N THR A 29 3.79 -10.37 -1.27
CA THR A 29 4.86 -9.84 -0.43
C THR A 29 4.97 -8.32 -0.55
N VAL A 30 5.50 -7.69 0.50
CA VAL A 30 5.80 -6.25 0.50
C VAL A 30 6.68 -5.85 -0.69
N ALA A 31 7.64 -6.70 -1.07
CA ALA A 31 8.54 -6.42 -2.18
C ALA A 31 7.80 -6.38 -3.53
N GLU A 32 6.84 -7.28 -3.76
CA GLU A 32 6.04 -7.30 -4.98
C GLU A 32 5.10 -6.09 -5.07
N VAL A 33 4.42 -5.75 -3.97
CA VAL A 33 3.47 -4.62 -3.97
C VAL A 33 4.19 -3.26 -4.06
N ALA A 34 5.41 -3.16 -3.52
CA ALA A 34 6.21 -1.93 -3.58
C ALA A 34 6.65 -1.53 -5.00
N GLU A 35 6.61 -2.45 -5.97
CA GLU A 35 6.94 -2.16 -7.37
C GLU A 35 5.77 -1.53 -8.14
N PHE A 36 4.57 -1.46 -7.54
CA PHE A 36 3.42 -0.84 -8.20
C PHE A 36 3.47 0.68 -8.12
N ILE A 37 3.19 1.31 -9.27
CA ILE A 37 3.15 2.77 -9.41
C ILE A 37 1.80 3.28 -8.93
N GLN A 38 1.83 4.27 -8.03
CA GLN A 38 0.64 4.99 -7.59
C GLN A 38 0.42 6.25 -8.42
N PRO A 39 -0.83 6.58 -8.78
CA PRO A 39 -1.14 7.81 -9.49
C PRO A 39 -0.89 9.05 -8.62
N HIS A 40 -0.34 10.11 -9.23
CA HIS A 40 -0.08 11.41 -8.58
C HIS A 40 -0.92 12.53 -9.21
N PRO A 41 -1.50 13.47 -8.44
CA PRO A 41 -1.64 13.46 -6.98
C PRO A 41 -2.86 12.64 -6.55
N SER A 42 -2.71 11.71 -5.60
CA SER A 42 -3.82 10.94 -5.06
C SER A 42 -3.61 10.46 -3.63
N LEU A 43 -4.70 10.13 -2.94
CA LEU A 43 -4.61 9.52 -1.62
C LEU A 43 -3.97 8.11 -1.69
N SER A 44 -4.00 7.41 -2.83
CA SER A 44 -3.47 6.03 -2.91
C SER A 44 -1.96 6.00 -2.87
N GLU A 45 -1.30 7.14 -3.11
CA GLU A 45 0.13 7.33 -2.89
C GLU A 45 0.52 7.00 -1.44
N LEU A 46 -0.33 7.31 -0.45
CA LEU A 46 -0.08 6.97 0.96
C LEU A 46 0.02 5.46 1.17
N PHE A 47 -0.80 4.67 0.48
CA PHE A 47 -0.71 3.22 0.53
C PHE A 47 0.60 2.73 -0.10
N GLY A 48 0.94 3.23 -1.28
CA GLY A 48 2.21 2.90 -1.95
C GLY A 48 3.43 3.26 -1.10
N GLU A 49 3.47 4.46 -0.54
CA GLU A 49 4.53 4.95 0.34
C GLU A 49 4.64 4.08 1.60
N THR A 50 3.51 3.69 2.20
CA THR A 50 3.49 2.78 3.35
C THR A 50 4.15 1.45 3.02
N VAL A 51 3.80 0.83 1.89
CA VAL A 51 4.42 -0.44 1.46
C VAL A 51 5.90 -0.23 1.13
N LEU A 52 6.26 0.87 0.47
CA LEU A 52 7.64 1.18 0.11
C LEU A 52 8.52 1.40 1.36
N SER A 53 7.99 2.02 2.40
CA SER A 53 8.68 2.21 3.68
C SER A 53 9.07 0.89 4.36
N LEU A 54 8.23 -0.15 4.23
CA LEU A 54 8.51 -1.49 4.75
C LEU A 54 9.67 -2.18 4.01
N THR A 55 10.08 -1.66 2.85
CA THR A 55 11.28 -2.10 2.12
C THR A 55 12.53 -1.27 2.45
N GLY A 56 12.41 -0.22 3.26
CA GLY A 56 13.48 0.74 3.54
C GLY A 56 13.76 1.72 2.40
N ARG A 57 12.86 1.85 1.43
CA ARG A 57 13.00 2.71 0.23
C ARG A 57 12.05 3.91 0.24
N SER A 58 11.59 4.35 1.41
CA SER A 58 10.65 5.47 1.55
C SER A 58 11.16 6.73 0.84
N LEU A 59 10.25 7.44 0.16
CA LEU A 59 10.54 8.68 -0.55
C LEU A 59 10.04 9.89 0.24
N ASN A 60 8.92 9.74 0.95
CA ASN A 60 8.23 10.83 1.66
C ASN A 60 7.86 10.40 3.09
N ALA A 61 8.88 10.22 3.94
CA ALA A 61 8.74 9.78 5.33
C ALA A 61 8.25 10.88 6.29
#